data_AF-A0A7L4PZE7-F1
#
_entry.id   AF-A0A7L4PZE7-F1
#
_cell.length_a   1.000
_cell.length_b   1.000
_cell.length_c   1.000
_cell.angle_alpha   90.00
_cell.angle_beta   90.00
_cell.angle_gamma   90.00
#
_symmetry.space_group_name_H-M   'P 1'
#
loop_
_entity.id
_entity.type
_entity.pdbx_description
1 polymer ?
#
loop_
_entity_poly.entity_id
_entity_poly.type
_entity_poly.pdbx_seq_one_letter_code
_entity_poly.pdbx_strand_id
1 'polypeptide(L)'
;MKGWAIAVCLLFTAALAIPAPAASPDKYGYVTIHDVDITLSGDQAHIRVNYTLDEPTRVIVLLLGKQDLKSRLLTVLNYPDAEVESIELDRADLLVDDVSYSYGRGVYWFPEHRFNGVIPYLRVTTPQVSREFVAADGIPNGIGYFDT
;
A
#
# COMPACT_ATOMS: atom_id res chain seq x y z
N MET A 1 10.42 32.62 -42.09
CA MET A 1 9.70 31.36 -41.73
C MET A 1 10.48 30.43 -40.80
N LYS A 2 11.84 30.37 -40.82
CA LYS A 2 12.62 29.44 -39.97
C LYS A 2 12.71 29.81 -38.47
N GLY A 3 12.69 31.11 -38.12
CA GLY A 3 12.82 31.55 -36.72
C GLY A 3 11.60 31.25 -35.84
N TRP A 4 10.40 31.20 -36.44
CA TRP A 4 9.17 30.89 -35.71
C TRP A 4 9.13 29.41 -35.29
N ALA A 5 9.56 28.50 -36.17
CA ALA A 5 9.65 27.08 -35.83
C ALA A 5 10.60 26.83 -34.64
N ILE A 6 11.72 27.55 -34.60
CA ILE A 6 12.70 27.46 -33.49
C ILE A 6 12.09 28.00 -32.19
N ALA A 7 11.38 29.13 -32.25
CA ALA A 7 10.70 29.70 -31.09
C ALA A 7 9.61 28.77 -30.54
N VAL A 8 8.84 28.11 -31.42
CA VAL A 8 7.81 27.14 -31.03
C VAL A 8 8.46 25.91 -30.40
N CYS A 9 9.52 25.36 -30.99
CA CYS A 9 10.25 24.24 -30.39
C CYS A 9 10.83 24.57 -29.01
N LEU A 10 11.41 25.77 -28.83
CA LEU A 10 11.94 26.21 -27.54
C LEU A 10 10.84 26.39 -26.50
N LEU A 11 9.65 26.83 -26.92
CA LEU A 11 8.50 26.98 -26.04
C LEU A 11 7.94 25.61 -25.61
N PHE A 12 7.94 24.62 -26.51
CA PHE A 12 7.57 23.25 -26.20
C PHE A 12 8.59 22.54 -25.29
N THR A 13 9.89 22.72 -25.49
CA THR A 13 10.90 22.14 -24.60
C THR A 13 10.91 22.79 -23.22
N ALA A 14 10.67 24.10 -23.13
CA ALA A 14 10.48 24.79 -21.87
C ALA A 14 9.22 24.32 -21.12
N ALA A 15 8.13 24.00 -21.83
CA ALA A 15 6.92 23.43 -21.25
C ALA A 15 7.09 22.00 -20.71
N LEU A 16 8.09 21.26 -21.21
CA LEU A 16 8.44 19.92 -20.72
C LEU A 16 9.44 19.94 -19.55
N ALA A 17 10.03 21.10 -19.25
CA ALA A 17 10.95 21.29 -18.13
C ALA A 17 10.23 21.58 -16.80
N ILE A 18 8.96 21.16 -16.66
CA ILE A 18 8.26 21.22 -15.39
C ILE A 18 8.96 20.21 -14.46
N PRO A 19 9.48 20.64 -13.30
CA PRO A 19 10.07 19.72 -12.36
C PRO A 19 9.01 18.69 -11.95
N ALA A 20 9.25 17.43 -12.29
CA ALA A 20 8.47 16.34 -11.74
C ALA A 20 8.70 16.35 -10.22
N PRO A 21 7.65 16.45 -9.38
CA PRO A 21 7.85 16.25 -7.95
C PRO A 21 8.57 14.91 -7.75
N ALA A 22 9.61 14.92 -6.91
CA ALA A 22 10.30 13.70 -6.53
C ALA A 22 9.27 12.67 -6.05
N ALA A 23 9.39 11.43 -6.51
CA ALA A 23 8.49 10.36 -6.11
C ALA A 23 8.46 10.31 -4.57
N SER A 24 7.30 10.58 -3.98
CA SER A 24 7.14 10.50 -2.55
C SER A 24 7.23 9.02 -2.14
N PRO A 25 7.89 8.68 -1.02
CA PRO A 25 8.18 7.29 -0.65
C PRO A 25 6.93 6.44 -0.36
N ASP A 26 5.78 7.09 -0.19
CA ASP A 26 4.43 6.57 0.02
C ASP A 26 3.61 6.42 -1.28
N LYS A 27 4.14 6.93 -2.41
CA LYS A 27 3.50 6.84 -3.72
C LYS A 27 4.07 5.67 -4.52
N TYR A 28 3.19 4.74 -4.88
CA TYR A 28 3.52 3.59 -5.70
C TYR A 28 2.76 3.64 -7.03
N GLY A 29 3.45 4.15 -8.06
CA GLY A 29 2.81 4.44 -9.35
C GLY A 29 1.76 5.54 -9.20
N TYR A 30 0.50 5.21 -9.43
CA TYR A 30 -0.64 6.14 -9.30
C TYR A 30 -1.41 5.99 -7.98
N VAL A 31 -0.97 5.09 -7.08
CA VAL A 31 -1.58 4.85 -5.78
C VAL A 31 -0.74 5.54 -4.71
N THR A 32 -1.38 6.32 -3.84
CA THR A 32 -0.73 6.91 -2.67
C THR A 32 -1.34 6.28 -1.42
N ILE A 33 -0.55 5.54 -0.64
CA ILE A 33 -1.03 4.92 0.59
C ILE A 33 -1.03 5.96 1.70
N HIS A 34 -2.12 6.03 2.47
CA HIS A 34 -2.22 6.92 3.62
C HIS A 34 -1.99 6.17 4.92
N ASP A 35 -2.70 5.06 5.09
CA ASP A 35 -2.58 4.23 6.27
C ASP A 35 -2.93 2.77 5.99
N VAL A 36 -2.37 1.91 6.83
CA VAL A 36 -2.62 0.47 6.85
C VAL A 36 -2.94 0.04 8.27
N ASP A 37 -4.08 -0.62 8.42
CA ASP A 37 -4.52 -1.26 9.66
C ASP A 37 -4.41 -2.77 9.50
N ILE A 38 -3.58 -3.42 10.31
CA ILE A 38 -3.46 -4.87 10.38
C ILE A 38 -4.09 -5.33 11.70
N THR A 39 -5.09 -6.21 11.61
CA THR A 39 -5.70 -6.85 12.78
C THR A 39 -5.37 -8.33 12.77
N LEU A 40 -4.65 -8.77 13.80
CA LEU A 40 -4.19 -10.15 13.98
C LEU A 40 -5.18 -10.92 14.85
N SER A 41 -5.59 -12.10 14.39
CA SER A 41 -6.48 -13.01 15.10
C SER A 41 -6.15 -14.44 14.72
N GLY A 42 -5.80 -15.29 15.69
CA GLY A 42 -5.33 -16.64 15.38
C GLY A 42 -4.10 -16.61 14.46
N ASP A 43 -4.13 -17.35 13.37
CA ASP A 43 -3.10 -17.38 12.31
C ASP A 43 -3.38 -16.43 11.14
N GLN A 44 -4.42 -15.60 11.23
CA GLN A 44 -4.86 -14.71 10.16
C GLN A 44 -4.56 -13.23 10.44
N ALA A 45 -4.42 -12.45 9.37
CA ALA A 45 -4.41 -10.99 9.38
C ALA A 45 -5.52 -10.44 8.49
N HIS A 46 -6.37 -9.59 9.07
CA HIS A 46 -7.24 -8.70 8.30
C HIS A 46 -6.51 -7.37 8.11
N ILE A 47 -6.29 -7.00 6.84
CA ILE A 47 -5.55 -5.80 6.47
C ILE A 47 -6.51 -4.84 5.78
N ARG A 48 -6.69 -3.65 6.36
CA ARG A 48 -7.35 -2.53 5.71
C ARG A 48 -6.33 -1.53 5.23
N VAL A 49 -6.47 -1.08 4.00
CA VAL A 49 -5.58 -0.09 3.40
C VAL A 49 -6.41 1.08 2.91
N ASN A 50 -6.07 2.28 3.35
CA ASN A 50 -6.66 3.51 2.84
C ASN A 50 -5.65 4.22 1.91
N TYR A 51 -6.11 4.62 0.74
CA TYR A 51 -5.27 5.18 -0.31
C TYR A 51 -6.02 6.20 -1.16
N THR A 52 -5.27 6.92 -2.00
CA THR A 52 -5.83 7.74 -3.08
C THR A 52 -5.24 7.33 -4.41
N LEU A 53 -6.01 7.55 -5.48
CA LEU A 53 -5.57 7.35 -6.86
C LEU A 53 -5.38 8.72 -7.52
N ASP A 54 -4.35 8.85 -8.35
CA ASP A 54 -4.19 10.02 -9.20
C ASP A 54 -5.46 10.22 -10.06
N GLU A 55 -5.99 11.45 -10.09
CA GLU A 55 -7.24 11.84 -10.78
C GLU A 55 -7.42 11.24 -12.18
N PRO A 56 -6.46 11.35 -13.13
CA PRO A 56 -6.62 10.77 -14.46
C PRO A 56 -6.70 9.23 -14.43
N THR A 57 -6.00 8.58 -13.48
CA THR A 57 -5.98 7.12 -13.38
C THR A 57 -7.21 6.56 -12.69
N ARG A 58 -7.86 7.32 -11.79
CA ARG A 58 -9.13 6.93 -11.17
C ARG A 58 -10.20 6.60 -12.21
N VAL A 59 -10.29 7.43 -13.26
CA VAL A 59 -11.21 7.20 -14.39
C VAL A 59 -10.84 5.93 -15.15
N ILE A 60 -9.54 5.71 -15.39
CA ILE A 60 -9.05 4.51 -16.10
C ILE A 60 -9.37 3.24 -15.32
N VAL A 61 -9.16 3.23 -13.99
CA VAL A 61 -9.48 2.09 -13.12
C VAL A 61 -10.98 1.79 -13.12
N LEU A 62 -11.84 2.82 -13.15
CA LEU A 62 -13.28 2.63 -13.29
C LEU A 62 -13.67 2.00 -14.64
N LEU A 63 -12.99 2.37 -15.72
CA LEU A 63 -13.29 1.89 -17.07
C LEU A 63 -12.71 0.50 -17.38
N LEU A 64 -11.49 0.21 -16.91
CA LEU A 64 -10.74 -1.01 -17.23
C LEU A 64 -10.80 -2.06 -16.11
N GLY A 65 -11.37 -1.71 -14.96
CA GLY A 65 -11.50 -2.58 -13.80
C GLY A 65 -10.34 -2.45 -12.81
N LYS A 66 -10.49 -3.12 -11.66
CA LYS A 66 -9.63 -2.96 -10.48
C LYS A 66 -8.50 -3.98 -10.39
N GLN A 67 -8.25 -4.76 -11.44
CA GLN A 67 -7.25 -5.86 -11.40
C GLN A 67 -5.81 -5.34 -11.27
N ASP A 68 -5.45 -4.28 -12.00
CA ASP A 68 -4.14 -3.64 -11.87
C ASP A 68 -3.99 -2.99 -10.49
N LEU A 69 -5.05 -2.35 -9.97
CA LEU A 69 -5.06 -1.79 -8.62
C LEU A 69 -4.85 -2.88 -7.56
N LYS A 70 -5.56 -4.01 -7.66
CA LYS A 70 -5.36 -5.20 -6.81
C LYS A 70 -3.90 -5.64 -6.84
N SER A 71 -3.34 -5.90 -8.02
CA SER A 71 -1.95 -6.35 -8.15
C SER A 71 -0.96 -5.37 -7.52
N ARG A 72 -1.17 -4.06 -7.67
CA ARG A 72 -0.32 -3.04 -7.05
C ARG A 72 -0.40 -3.04 -5.54
N LEU A 73 -1.60 -3.11 -4.97
CA LEU A 73 -1.78 -3.16 -3.51
C LEU A 73 -1.09 -4.40 -2.92
N LEU A 74 -1.33 -5.58 -3.49
CA LEU A 74 -0.68 -6.83 -3.06
C LEU A 74 0.85 -6.74 -3.14
N THR A 75 1.36 -6.09 -4.19
CA THR A 75 2.80 -5.88 -4.37
C THR A 75 3.36 -4.94 -3.32
N VAL A 76 2.76 -3.78 -3.07
CA VAL A 76 3.27 -2.80 -2.09
C VAL A 76 3.24 -3.36 -0.67
N LEU A 77 2.14 -4.02 -0.31
CA LEU A 77 1.97 -4.63 1.00
C LEU A 77 2.84 -5.89 1.16
N ASN A 78 3.42 -6.41 0.07
CA ASN A 78 4.21 -7.63 0.04
C ASN A 78 3.44 -8.86 0.51
N TYR A 79 2.16 -8.96 0.12
CA TYR A 79 1.29 -10.11 0.35
C TYR A 79 0.72 -10.58 -1.00
N PRO A 80 1.51 -11.23 -1.87
CA PRO A 80 1.08 -11.58 -3.23
C PRO A 80 -0.11 -12.54 -3.27
N ASP A 81 -0.26 -13.37 -2.23
CA ASP A 81 -1.26 -14.43 -2.15
C ASP A 81 -2.47 -14.06 -1.28
N ALA A 82 -2.57 -12.81 -0.81
CA ALA A 82 -3.70 -12.38 0.02
C ALA A 82 -5.03 -12.47 -0.75
N GLU A 83 -6.07 -12.92 -0.05
CA GLU A 83 -7.43 -12.79 -0.53
C GLU A 83 -7.83 -11.31 -0.44
N VAL A 84 -8.41 -10.79 -1.52
CA VAL A 84 -8.94 -9.43 -1.55
C VAL A 84 -10.44 -9.53 -1.36
N GLU A 85 -10.89 -9.29 -0.13
CA GLU A 85 -12.31 -9.31 0.24
C GLU A 85 -13.05 -8.14 -0.42
N SER A 86 -12.42 -6.95 -0.43
CA SER A 86 -13.00 -5.74 -0.98
C SER A 86 -11.93 -4.85 -1.61
N ILE A 87 -12.28 -4.17 -2.71
CA ILE A 87 -11.42 -3.17 -3.33
C ILE A 87 -12.27 -2.05 -3.92
N GLU A 88 -12.11 -0.86 -3.37
CA GLU A 88 -12.84 0.36 -3.73
C GLU A 88 -11.89 1.32 -4.48
N LEU A 89 -12.16 2.63 -4.50
CA LEU A 89 -11.26 3.60 -5.14
C LEU A 89 -10.36 4.33 -4.13
N ASP A 90 -10.65 4.17 -2.86
CA ASP A 90 -10.03 4.85 -1.72
C ASP A 90 -9.69 3.87 -0.59
N ARG A 91 -10.16 2.62 -0.66
CA ARG A 91 -9.92 1.59 0.34
C ARG A 91 -9.84 0.19 -0.25
N ALA A 92 -9.15 -0.71 0.43
CA ALA A 92 -9.24 -2.15 0.20
C ALA A 92 -9.18 -2.89 1.54
N ASP A 93 -9.86 -4.04 1.61
CA ASP A 93 -9.77 -4.98 2.72
C ASP A 93 -9.23 -6.31 2.19
N LEU A 94 -8.23 -6.85 2.86
CA LEU A 94 -7.54 -8.08 2.51
C LEU A 94 -7.53 -9.05 3.70
N LEU A 95 -7.60 -10.34 3.39
CA LEU A 95 -7.38 -11.43 4.33
C LEU A 95 -6.08 -12.15 3.95
N VAL A 96 -5.20 -12.32 4.93
CA VAL A 96 -3.97 -13.09 4.79
C VAL A 96 -4.02 -14.26 5.77
N ASP A 97 -4.05 -15.46 5.21
CA ASP A 97 -3.95 -16.71 5.97
C ASP A 97 -2.48 -17.05 6.29
N ASP A 98 -2.28 -17.91 7.30
CA ASP A 98 -0.97 -18.43 7.71
C ASP A 98 0.09 -17.35 7.98
N VAL A 99 -0.36 -16.16 8.41
CA VAL A 99 0.50 -15.00 8.61
C VAL A 99 1.30 -15.11 9.91
N SER A 100 0.82 -15.91 10.86
CA SER A 100 1.41 -16.11 12.17
C SER A 100 1.65 -17.58 12.45
N TYR A 101 2.79 -17.91 13.06
CA TYR A 101 3.04 -19.26 13.55
C TYR A 101 2.23 -19.52 14.82
N SER A 102 1.39 -20.55 14.79
CA SER A 102 0.73 -21.07 16.00
C SER A 102 1.66 -22.02 16.75
N TYR A 103 1.91 -21.73 18.03
CA TYR A 103 2.61 -22.63 18.96
C TYR A 103 1.64 -23.48 19.79
N GLY A 104 0.35 -23.45 19.44
CA GLY A 104 -0.74 -24.08 20.19
C GLY A 104 -1.08 -23.34 21.49
N ARG A 105 -2.19 -23.75 22.12
CA ARG A 105 -2.73 -23.14 23.36
C ARG A 105 -2.97 -21.63 23.25
N GLY A 106 -3.39 -21.18 22.07
CA GLY A 106 -3.67 -19.77 21.80
C GLY A 106 -2.42 -18.89 21.78
N VAL A 107 -1.22 -19.43 21.51
CA VAL A 107 0.03 -18.64 21.42
C VAL A 107 0.43 -18.48 19.95
N TYR A 108 0.63 -17.23 19.52
CA TYR A 108 0.93 -16.89 18.13
C TYR A 108 2.15 -15.99 18.00
N TRP A 109 2.86 -16.14 16.88
CA TRP A 109 3.97 -15.28 16.49
C TRP A 109 3.77 -14.79 15.06
N PHE A 110 3.46 -13.51 14.92
CA PHE A 110 3.53 -12.80 13.65
C PHE A 110 5.00 -12.45 13.39
N PRO A 111 5.65 -13.00 12.34
CA PRO A 111 7.06 -12.76 12.07
C PRO A 111 7.33 -11.33 11.63
N GLU A 112 8.61 -11.00 11.49
CA GLU A 112 9.00 -9.75 10.84
C GLU A 112 8.43 -9.70 9.41
N HIS A 113 7.90 -8.53 9.05
CA HIS A 113 7.37 -8.27 7.71
C HIS A 113 8.02 -7.04 7.09
N ARG A 114 8.28 -7.07 5.78
CA ARG A 114 8.83 -5.94 5.02
C ARG A 114 7.83 -5.56 3.93
N PHE A 115 7.49 -4.28 3.84
CA PHE A 115 6.71 -3.75 2.74
C PHE A 115 7.66 -3.41 1.57
N ASN A 116 7.11 -3.37 0.36
CA ASN A 116 7.85 -2.95 -0.83
C ASN A 116 7.80 -1.42 -1.05
N GLY A 117 7.33 -0.68 -0.05
CA GLY A 117 7.25 0.78 0.00
C GLY A 117 7.19 1.27 1.44
N VAL A 118 7.06 2.59 1.64
CA VAL A 118 6.91 3.18 2.97
C VAL A 118 5.43 3.41 3.24
N ILE A 119 4.94 2.88 4.37
CA ILE A 119 3.58 3.11 4.87
C ILE A 119 3.62 4.34 5.81
N PRO A 120 2.94 5.45 5.50
CA PRO A 120 3.00 6.65 6.35
C PRO A 120 2.52 6.41 7.77
N TYR A 121 1.40 5.70 7.92
CA TYR A 121 0.84 5.31 9.21
C TYR A 121 0.45 3.84 9.17
N LEU A 122 1.07 3.05 10.04
CA LEU A 122 0.79 1.63 10.18
C LEU A 122 0.33 1.35 11.60
N ARG A 123 -0.80 0.65 11.73
CA ARG A 123 -1.28 0.16 13.03
C ARG A 123 -1.42 -1.34 12.96
N VAL A 124 -0.84 -2.03 13.94
CA VAL A 124 -0.94 -3.48 14.10
C VAL A 124 -1.63 -3.77 15.42
N THR A 125 -2.81 -4.37 15.34
CA THR A 125 -3.68 -4.67 16.48
C THR A 125 -3.70 -6.16 16.71
N THR A 126 -3.31 -6.59 17.90
CA THR A 126 -3.51 -7.94 18.43
C THR A 126 -4.72 -7.94 19.36
N PRO A 127 -5.19 -9.11 19.83
CA PRO A 127 -6.27 -9.17 20.81
C PRO A 127 -6.00 -8.39 22.11
N GLN A 128 -4.73 -8.17 22.47
CA GLN A 128 -4.36 -7.52 23.73
C GLN A 128 -3.86 -6.10 23.56
N VAL A 129 -3.18 -5.77 22.45
CA VAL A 129 -2.51 -4.47 22.28
C VAL A 129 -2.58 -3.99 20.83
N SER A 130 -2.59 -2.67 20.67
CA SER A 130 -2.37 -2.02 19.37
C SER A 130 -1.02 -1.31 19.38
N ARG A 131 -0.26 -1.46 18.29
CA ARG A 131 1.04 -0.82 18.08
C ARG A 131 0.97 0.05 16.85
N GLU A 132 1.46 1.28 16.96
CA GLU A 132 1.49 2.24 15.86
C GLU A 132 2.92 2.51 15.42
N PHE A 133 3.10 2.64 14.12
CA PHE A 133 4.36 2.93 13.46
C PHE A 133 4.14 4.07 12.46
N VAL A 134 5.14 4.94 12.30
CA VAL A 134 5.10 6.07 11.38
C VAL A 134 6.23 5.91 10.37
N ALA A 135 5.93 6.15 9.09
CA ALA A 135 6.86 5.96 7.97
C ALA A 135 7.52 4.56 8.02
N ALA A 136 6.70 3.53 8.17
CA ALA A 136 7.12 2.16 8.35
C ALA A 136 7.40 1.49 7.00
N ASP A 137 8.61 0.95 6.82
CA ASP A 137 8.96 0.06 5.70
C ASP A 137 8.79 -1.43 6.07
N GLY A 138 8.29 -1.71 7.28
CA GLY A 138 8.04 -3.05 7.78
C GLY A 138 7.63 -3.06 9.25
N ILE A 139 7.51 -4.27 9.78
CA ILE A 139 7.22 -4.56 11.20
C ILE A 139 8.44 -5.29 11.76
N PRO A 140 9.42 -4.55 12.34
CA PRO A 140 10.68 -5.15 12.77
C PRO A 140 10.47 -6.05 14.00
N ASN A 141 11.25 -7.13 14.09
CA ASN A 141 11.26 -8.09 15.21
C ASN A 141 9.99 -8.92 15.41
N GLY A 142 8.97 -8.77 14.57
CA GLY A 142 7.70 -9.49 14.71
C GLY A 142 6.91 -9.13 15.98
N ILE A 143 5.78 -9.80 16.18
CA ILE A 143 4.84 -9.56 17.27
C ILE A 143 4.33 -10.91 17.81
N GLY A 144 4.65 -11.20 19.07
CA GLY A 144 4.02 -12.29 19.81
C GLY A 144 2.69 -11.85 20.42
N TYR A 145 1.68 -12.71 20.34
CA TYR A 145 0.37 -12.46 20.93
C TYR A 145 -0.33 -13.76 21.36
N PHE A 146 -1.47 -13.59 22.01
CA PHE A 146 -2.28 -14.67 22.56
C PHE A 146 -3.71 -14.50 22.07
N ASP A 147 -4.38 -15.60 21.74
CA ASP A 147 -5.83 -15.60 21.65
C ASP A 147 -6.43 -15.34 23.04
N THR A 148 -7.58 -14.67 23.06
CA THR A 148 -8.30 -14.27 24.28
C THR A 148 -8.63 -15.44 25.21
#